data_AF-A0A7K1LU03-F1
#
_entry.id   AF-A0A7K1LU03-F1
#
_cell.length_a   1.000
_cell.length_b   1.000
_cell.length_c   1.000
_cell.angle_alpha   90.00
_cell.angle_beta   90.00
_cell.angle_gamma   90.00
#
_symmetry.space_group_name_H-M   'P 1'
#
loop_
_entity.id
_entity.type
_entity.pdbx_description
1 polymer ?
#
loop_
_entity_poly.entity_id
_entity_poly.type
_entity_poly.pdbx_seq_one_letter_code
_entity_poly.pdbx_strand_id
1 'polypeptide(L)'
;PRIGRAADLYELIPEYQPDTYRNMDKVYPTRVIHKGTKVRPLPAGVAIAPRYRIGGEEYGVDDFMRRNRVGGVLVLKDGKVALERYGLGNDERTRWTSFSVVKSISSTLVGAAVQQGLLALDQ
;
A
#
# COMPACT_ATOMS: atom_id res chain seq x y z
N PRO A 1 -1.69 -14.39 -14.90
CA PRO A 1 -2.23 -13.96 -13.58
C PRO A 1 -3.74 -14.25 -13.55
N ARG A 2 -4.26 -14.63 -12.38
CA ARG A 2 -5.69 -14.88 -12.15
C ARG A 2 -6.37 -13.56 -11.75
N ILE A 3 -6.78 -12.78 -12.76
CA ILE A 3 -7.41 -11.47 -12.55
C ILE A 3 -8.93 -11.66 -12.56
N GLY A 4 -9.58 -11.20 -11.49
CA GLY A 4 -11.03 -11.22 -11.37
C GLY A 4 -11.72 -10.09 -12.14
N ARG A 5 -13.05 -10.13 -12.21
CA ARG A 5 -13.84 -9.06 -12.84
C ARG A 5 -14.03 -7.89 -11.89
N ALA A 6 -14.24 -6.71 -12.46
CA ALA A 6 -14.54 -5.50 -11.69
C ALA A 6 -15.77 -5.64 -10.79
N ALA A 7 -16.82 -6.32 -11.28
CA ALA A 7 -18.06 -6.55 -10.54
C ALA A 7 -17.85 -7.36 -9.26
N ASP A 8 -16.81 -8.19 -9.23
CA ASP A 8 -16.59 -9.16 -8.16
C ASP A 8 -15.53 -8.67 -7.16
N LEU A 9 -15.01 -7.44 -7.28
CA LEU A 9 -13.80 -6.97 -6.56
C LEU A 9 -13.83 -7.26 -5.05
N TYR A 10 -15.00 -7.12 -4.42
CA TYR A 10 -15.21 -7.32 -2.99
C TYR A 10 -15.59 -8.75 -2.61
N GLU A 11 -15.89 -9.59 -3.61
CA GLU A 11 -16.32 -10.99 -3.47
C GLU A 11 -15.30 -11.96 -4.05
N LEU A 12 -14.15 -11.46 -4.52
CA LEU A 12 -13.08 -12.29 -5.07
C LEU A 12 -12.65 -13.32 -4.05
N ILE A 13 -12.66 -14.59 -4.47
CA ILE A 13 -12.04 -15.65 -3.70
C ILE A 13 -10.56 -15.33 -3.46
N PRO A 14 -10.00 -15.71 -2.31
CA PRO A 14 -8.69 -15.24 -1.89
C PRO A 14 -7.59 -15.44 -2.95
N GLU A 15 -7.63 -16.50 -3.74
CA GLU A 15 -6.61 -16.83 -4.75
C GLU A 15 -6.50 -15.79 -5.88
N TYR A 16 -7.58 -15.06 -6.18
CA TYR A 16 -7.62 -14.02 -7.22
C TYR A 16 -7.24 -12.64 -6.69
N GLN A 17 -7.37 -12.42 -5.38
CA GLN A 17 -7.20 -11.11 -4.77
C GLN A 17 -5.82 -10.50 -5.05
N PRO A 18 -4.67 -11.17 -4.84
CA PRO A 18 -3.39 -10.51 -5.01
C PRO A 18 -3.12 -10.13 -6.46
N ASP A 19 -3.49 -11.00 -7.40
CA ASP A 19 -3.30 -10.80 -8.83
C ASP A 19 -4.18 -9.65 -9.33
N THR A 20 -5.43 -9.60 -8.87
CA THR A 20 -6.36 -8.52 -9.19
C THR A 20 -5.89 -7.19 -8.59
N TYR A 21 -5.58 -7.16 -7.30
CA TYR A 21 -5.24 -5.93 -6.56
C TYR A 21 -3.96 -5.25 -7.04
N ARG A 22 -3.01 -6.02 -7.63
CA ARG A 22 -1.81 -5.46 -8.27
C ARG A 22 -1.96 -5.17 -9.78
N ASN A 23 -3.14 -5.38 -10.35
CA ASN A 23 -3.46 -5.16 -11.77
C ASN A 23 -4.79 -4.41 -11.95
N MET A 24 -5.13 -3.47 -11.06
CA MET A 24 -6.40 -2.73 -11.13
C MET A 24 -6.59 -1.93 -12.43
N ASP A 25 -5.50 -1.56 -13.08
CA ASP A 25 -5.49 -0.91 -14.40
C ASP A 25 -6.00 -1.81 -15.53
N LYS A 26 -6.03 -3.13 -15.32
CA LYS A 26 -6.66 -4.11 -16.21
C LYS A 26 -8.12 -4.40 -15.85
N VAL A 27 -8.57 -3.93 -14.68
CA VAL A 27 -9.91 -4.22 -14.13
C VAL A 27 -10.84 -3.03 -14.31
N TYR A 28 -10.36 -1.80 -14.14
CA TYR A 28 -11.12 -0.57 -14.33
C TYR A 28 -10.45 0.36 -15.34
N PRO A 29 -11.22 1.26 -15.98
CA PRO A 29 -10.66 2.45 -16.62
C PRO A 29 -9.87 3.26 -15.59
N THR A 30 -8.60 3.56 -15.90
CA THR A 30 -7.73 4.31 -15.01
C THR A 30 -7.11 5.51 -15.72
N ARG A 31 -6.69 6.50 -14.93
CA ARG A 31 -5.84 7.60 -15.37
C ARG A 31 -4.51 7.51 -14.67
N VAL A 32 -3.42 7.67 -15.42
CA VAL A 32 -2.07 7.70 -14.85
C VAL A 32 -1.84 9.02 -14.14
N ILE A 33 -1.43 8.96 -12.87
CA ILE A 33 -0.86 10.10 -12.15
C ILE A 33 0.65 9.97 -12.24
N HIS A 34 1.28 10.84 -13.03
CA HIS A 34 2.72 10.81 -13.22
C HIS A 34 3.45 11.33 -11.98
N LYS A 35 4.56 10.69 -11.62
CA LYS A 35 5.50 11.25 -10.65
C LYS A 35 6.09 12.56 -11.19
N GLY A 36 6.43 13.48 -10.29
CA GLY A 36 7.12 14.72 -10.66
C GLY A 36 8.54 14.50 -11.15
N THR A 37 9.17 15.56 -11.67
CA THR A 37 10.54 15.55 -12.19
C THR A 37 11.60 15.33 -11.11
N LYS A 38 11.30 15.73 -9.85
CA LYS A 38 12.17 15.55 -8.69
C LYS A 38 11.59 14.48 -7.76
N VAL A 39 12.20 13.30 -7.75
CA VAL A 39 11.87 12.20 -6.84
C VAL A 39 12.93 12.15 -5.73
N ARG A 40 12.49 11.99 -4.48
CA ARG A 40 13.38 11.80 -3.34
C ARG A 40 13.46 10.30 -3.03
N PRO A 41 14.63 9.64 -3.15
CA PRO A 41 14.75 8.24 -2.78
C PRO A 41 14.58 8.08 -1.26
N LEU A 42 14.11 6.90 -0.85
CA LEU A 42 14.12 6.50 0.55
C LEU A 42 15.47 5.83 0.85
N PRO A 43 16.37 6.45 1.61
CA PRO A 43 17.66 5.84 1.94
C PRO A 43 17.47 4.67 2.91
N ALA A 44 18.41 3.72 2.90
CA ALA A 44 18.47 2.67 3.90
C ALA A 44 18.79 3.25 5.29
N GLY A 45 18.14 2.71 6.31
CA GLY A 45 18.34 3.04 7.72
C GLY A 45 18.93 1.87 8.51
N VAL A 46 18.90 2.00 9.84
CA VAL A 46 19.24 0.88 10.73
C VAL A 46 18.13 -0.16 10.65
N ALA A 47 18.48 -1.37 10.22
CA ALA A 47 17.53 -2.45 10.05
C ALA A 47 16.93 -2.88 11.40
N ILE A 48 15.64 -3.18 11.39
CA ILE A 48 14.93 -3.79 12.52
C ILE A 48 14.39 -5.16 12.14
N ALA A 49 14.27 -6.05 13.12
CA ALA A 49 13.64 -7.37 12.96
C ALA A 49 12.61 -7.57 14.09
N PRO A 50 11.40 -6.97 13.97
CA PRO A 50 10.37 -7.09 14.98
C PRO A 50 9.98 -8.55 15.20
N ARG A 51 9.85 -8.93 16.48
CA ARG A 51 9.43 -10.26 16.93
C ARG A 51 8.28 -10.11 17.92
N TYR A 52 7.37 -11.07 17.92
CA TYR A 52 6.25 -11.12 18.85
C TYR A 52 6.01 -12.55 19.33
N ARG A 53 5.44 -12.71 20.53
CA ARG A 53 5.17 -14.03 21.12
C ARG A 53 3.68 -14.27 21.30
N ILE A 54 3.22 -15.45 20.91
CA ILE A 54 1.84 -15.92 21.12
C ILE A 54 1.89 -17.41 21.43
N GLY A 55 1.33 -17.82 22.57
CA GLY A 55 1.26 -19.23 22.95
C GLY A 55 2.62 -19.88 23.22
N GLY A 56 3.59 -19.12 23.77
CA GLY A 56 4.95 -19.60 24.03
C GLY A 56 5.89 -19.60 22.82
N GLU A 57 5.34 -19.49 21.61
CA GLU A 57 6.10 -19.43 20.37
C GLU A 57 6.44 -17.99 19.97
N GLU A 58 7.59 -17.80 19.33
CA GLU A 58 8.06 -16.52 18.81
C GLU A 58 7.94 -16.45 17.28
N TYR A 59 7.48 -15.32 16.78
CA TYR A 59 7.18 -15.11 15.36
C TYR A 59 7.81 -13.81 14.86
N GLY A 60 8.21 -13.81 13.59
CA GLY A 60 8.71 -12.63 12.89
C GLY A 60 7.67 -12.00 11.97
N VAL A 61 8.09 -10.93 11.29
CA VAL A 61 7.25 -10.24 10.30
C VAL A 61 6.85 -11.17 9.15
N ASP A 62 7.73 -12.07 8.70
CA ASP A 62 7.40 -13.00 7.61
C ASP A 62 6.31 -14.00 8.02
N ASP A 63 6.29 -14.44 9.27
CA ASP A 63 5.20 -15.29 9.81
C ASP A 63 3.88 -14.53 9.85
N PHE A 64 3.90 -13.28 10.33
CA PHE A 64 2.75 -12.40 10.33
C PHE A 64 2.21 -12.19 8.91
N MET A 65 3.09 -11.90 7.95
CA MET A 65 2.70 -11.68 6.55
C MET A 65 2.09 -12.92 5.92
N ARG A 66 2.67 -14.12 6.15
CA ARG A 66 2.10 -15.38 5.66
C ARG A 66 0.71 -15.65 6.22
N ARG A 67 0.55 -15.53 7.55
CA ARG A 67 -0.71 -15.80 8.26
C ARG A 67 -1.84 -14.88 7.83
N ASN A 68 -1.52 -13.60 7.62
CA ASN A 68 -2.50 -12.56 7.31
C ASN A 68 -2.59 -12.24 5.81
N ARG A 69 -1.86 -12.99 4.96
CA ARG A 69 -1.79 -12.76 3.51
C ARG A 69 -1.49 -11.30 3.17
N VAL A 70 -0.42 -10.76 3.76
CA VAL A 70 0.00 -9.37 3.58
C VAL A 70 0.85 -9.23 2.31
N GLY A 71 0.51 -8.27 1.45
CA GLY A 71 1.22 -8.02 0.20
C GLY A 71 2.57 -7.29 0.35
N GLY A 72 2.77 -6.54 1.43
CA GLY A 72 4.02 -5.86 1.72
C GLY A 72 3.99 -5.11 3.05
N VAL A 73 5.16 -4.91 3.64
CA VAL A 73 5.37 -4.14 4.87
C VAL A 73 6.58 -3.23 4.67
N LEU A 74 6.39 -1.93 4.91
CA LEU A 74 7.45 -0.92 4.91
C LEU A 74 7.42 -0.17 6.23
N VAL A 75 8.57 -0.08 6.91
CA VAL A 75 8.74 0.74 8.12
C VAL A 75 9.80 1.79 7.83
N LEU A 76 9.41 3.05 8.02
CA LEU A 76 10.32 4.18 7.96
C LEU A 76 10.62 4.70 9.36
N LYS A 77 11.90 4.96 9.63
CA LYS A 77 12.37 5.67 10.82
C LYS A 77 13.27 6.81 10.38
N ASP A 78 12.95 8.03 10.81
CA ASP A 78 13.71 9.25 10.47
C ASP A 78 13.90 9.43 8.94
N GLY A 79 12.86 9.09 8.18
CA GLY A 79 12.87 9.16 6.71
C GLY A 79 13.71 8.07 6.02
N LYS A 80 14.20 7.07 6.77
CA LYS A 80 15.00 5.95 6.25
C LYS A 80 14.27 4.62 6.39
N VAL A 81 14.53 3.69 5.47
CA VAL A 81 13.95 2.35 5.50
C VAL A 81 14.58 1.52 6.61
N ALA A 82 13.79 1.16 7.62
CA ALA A 82 14.21 0.29 8.73
C ALA A 82 13.79 -1.18 8.49
N LEU A 83 12.73 -1.40 7.72
CA LEU A 83 12.25 -2.72 7.32
C LEU A 83 11.47 -2.61 6.02
N GLU A 84 11.71 -3.52 5.09
CA GLU A 84 10.98 -3.60 3.83
C GLU A 84 10.87 -5.07 3.42
N ARG A 85 9.65 -5.58 3.29
CA ARG A 85 9.34 -6.98 2.95
C ARG A 85 8.14 -7.04 2.02
N TYR A 86 8.18 -7.94 1.06
CA TYR A 86 7.14 -8.13 0.06
C TYR A 86 6.61 -9.56 0.10
N GLY A 87 5.30 -9.71 -0.07
CA GLY A 87 4.60 -10.99 -0.09
C GLY A 87 3.74 -11.11 -1.35
N LEU A 88 3.15 -12.29 -1.55
CA LEU A 88 2.15 -12.53 -2.61
C LEU A 88 2.64 -12.24 -4.05
N GLY A 89 3.95 -12.35 -4.28
CA GLY A 89 4.57 -12.07 -5.58
C GLY A 89 4.72 -10.59 -5.90
N ASN A 90 4.59 -9.71 -4.91
CA ASN A 90 4.90 -8.29 -5.04
C ASN A 90 6.42 -8.05 -4.86
N ASP A 91 6.85 -6.88 -5.33
CA ASP A 91 8.18 -6.30 -5.16
C ASP A 91 8.05 -4.78 -4.91
N GLU A 92 9.18 -4.08 -4.80
CA GLU A 92 9.25 -2.63 -4.56
C GLU A 92 8.69 -1.77 -5.70
N ARG A 93 8.45 -2.38 -6.86
CA ARG A 93 7.93 -1.71 -8.06
C ARG A 93 6.44 -1.98 -8.26
N THR A 94 5.88 -2.88 -7.46
CA THR A 94 4.49 -3.32 -7.60
C THR A 94 3.53 -2.23 -7.11
N ARG A 95 2.61 -1.83 -7.98
CA ARG A 95 1.47 -0.96 -7.60
C ARG A 95 0.40 -1.83 -6.97
N TRP A 96 -0.08 -1.44 -5.79
CA TRP A 96 -1.15 -2.14 -5.08
C TRP A 96 -2.35 -1.20 -4.91
N THR A 97 -3.56 -1.72 -5.07
CA THR A 97 -4.77 -0.94 -4.83
C THR A 97 -4.83 -0.44 -3.38
N SER A 98 -5.01 0.86 -3.19
CA SER A 98 -4.95 1.48 -1.87
C SER A 98 -6.25 1.30 -1.07
N PHE A 99 -7.33 0.88 -1.74
CA PHE A 99 -8.70 0.97 -1.22
C PHE A 99 -8.94 2.36 -0.58
N SER A 100 -9.49 2.40 0.63
CA SER A 100 -9.86 3.65 1.32
C SER A 100 -8.68 4.54 1.74
N VAL A 101 -7.42 4.10 1.65
CA VAL A 101 -6.27 5.00 1.90
C VAL A 101 -6.29 6.21 0.95
N VAL A 102 -6.85 6.06 -0.26
CA VAL A 102 -7.02 7.18 -1.20
C VAL A 102 -7.81 8.34 -0.61
N LYS A 103 -8.74 8.08 0.33
CA LYS A 103 -9.55 9.13 0.96
C LYS A 103 -8.67 10.08 1.77
N SER A 104 -7.67 9.55 2.48
CA SER A 104 -6.70 10.39 3.19
C SER A 104 -5.91 11.28 2.23
N ILE A 105 -5.50 10.76 1.07
CA ILE A 105 -4.81 11.54 0.04
C ILE A 105 -5.72 12.69 -0.46
N SER A 106 -6.97 12.38 -0.81
CA SER A 106 -7.94 13.38 -1.24
C SER A 106 -8.19 14.44 -0.17
N SER A 107 -8.39 14.04 1.10
CA SER A 107 -8.58 14.97 2.21
C SER A 107 -7.34 15.85 2.45
N THR A 108 -6.13 15.33 2.29
CA THR A 108 -4.91 16.14 2.36
C THR A 108 -4.87 17.20 1.26
N LEU A 109 -5.27 16.87 0.03
CA LEU A 109 -5.35 17.84 -1.07
C LEU A 109 -6.42 18.91 -0.82
N VAL A 110 -7.58 18.52 -0.27
CA VAL A 110 -8.62 19.46 0.17
C VAL A 110 -8.05 20.41 1.23
N GLY A 111 -7.36 19.88 2.25
CA GLY A 111 -6.73 20.70 3.28
C GLY A 111 -5.69 21.68 2.72
N ALA A 112 -4.89 21.25 1.75
CA ALA A 112 -3.95 22.12 1.05
C ALA A 112 -4.65 23.24 0.25
N ALA A 113 -5.75 22.92 -0.43
CA ALA A 113 -6.54 23.90 -1.18
C ALA A 113 -7.18 24.94 -0.24
N VAL A 114 -7.70 24.51 0.91
CA VAL A 114 -8.22 25.42 1.96
C VAL A 114 -7.11 26.33 2.48
N GLN A 115 -5.94 25.77 2.82
CA GLN A 115 -4.79 26.56 3.29
C GLN A 115 -4.34 27.60 2.26
N GLN A 116 -4.51 27.31 0.96
CA GLN A 116 -4.17 28.21 -0.14
C GLN A 116 -5.30 29.20 -0.49
N GLY A 117 -6.45 29.15 0.18
CA GLY A 117 -7.60 30.00 -0.12
C GLY A 117 -8.33 29.65 -1.42
N LEU A 118 -8.08 28.45 -1.97
CA LEU A 118 -8.71 27.97 -3.21
C LEU A 118 -10.07 27.30 -2.96
N LEU A 119 -10.38 26.98 -1.70
CA LEU A 119 -11.61 26.30 -1.30
C LEU A 119 -12.05 26.77 0.09
N ALA A 120 -13.35 26.99 0.27
CA ALA A 120 -14.00 27.18 1.56
C ALA A 120 -14.87 25.96 1.88
N LEU A 121 -14.97 25.56 3.15
CA LEU A 121 -15.68 24.34 3.57
C LEU A 121 -17.12 24.61 4.04
N ASP A 122 -17.45 25.87 4.28
CA ASP A 122 -18.68 26.39 4.85
C ASP A 122 -19.55 27.13 3.83
N GLN A 123 -19.24 26.96 2.54
CA GLN A 123 -20.04 27.42 1.41
C GLN A 123 -20.87 26.26 0.84
#